data_AF-A0A382SN98-F1
#
_entry.id   AF-A0A382SN98-F1
#
_cell.length_a   1.000
_cell.length_b   1.000
_cell.length_c   1.000
_cell.angle_alpha   90.00
_cell.angle_beta   90.00
_cell.angle_gamma   90.00
#
_symmetry.space_group_name_H-M   'P 1'
#
loop_
_entity.id
_entity.type
_entity.pdbx_description
1 polymer ?
#
loop_
_entity_poly.entity_id
_entity_poly.type
_entity_poly.pdbx_seq_one_letter_code
_entity_poly.pdbx_strand_id
1 'polypeptide(L)' 'TTHLAAGETTRDGIPKSNAMTLTETFFFEDSREDMLLSVATTITDPENFAEPFTSVHQFENEPDWELLPFDCHQTEY' A
#
# COMPACT_ATOMS: atom_id res chain seq x y z
N THR A 1 5.70 12.97 -11.01
CA THR A 1 7.12 13.31 -10.83
C THR A 1 7.67 12.30 -9.86
N THR A 2 8.71 11.56 -10.25
CA THR A 2 9.14 10.33 -9.57
C THR A 2 9.95 10.69 -8.34
N HIS A 3 9.41 10.47 -7.15
CA HIS A 3 10.03 10.78 -5.84
C HIS A 3 11.07 9.72 -5.39
N LEU A 4 11.41 8.77 -6.27
CA LEU A 4 12.38 7.73 -5.96
C LEU A 4 13.79 8.24 -6.30
N ALA A 5 14.72 8.11 -5.36
CA ALA A 5 16.13 8.23 -5.68
C ALA A 5 16.50 7.17 -6.74
N ALA A 6 17.37 7.54 -7.69
CA ALA A 6 17.74 6.66 -8.79
C ALA A 6 18.49 5.43 -8.26
N GLY A 7 17.78 4.31 -8.10
CA GLY A 7 18.37 3.01 -7.73
C GLY A 7 17.44 1.97 -7.07
N GLU A 8 16.22 2.31 -6.67
CA GLU A 8 15.60 1.65 -5.49
C GLU A 8 14.31 0.86 -5.71
N THR A 9 14.09 0.30 -6.90
CA THR A 9 13.16 -0.82 -7.05
C THR A 9 13.97 -2.11 -7.07
N THR A 10 14.32 -2.64 -5.90
CA THR A 10 14.80 -4.02 -5.83
C THR A 10 13.64 -4.96 -6.18
N ARG A 11 13.98 -6.16 -6.64
CA ARG A 11 13.03 -7.19 -7.12
C ARG A 11 11.96 -7.60 -6.09
N ASP A 12 12.12 -7.17 -4.83
CA ASP A 12 11.37 -7.63 -3.66
C ASP A 12 10.47 -6.54 -3.00
N GLY A 13 10.31 -5.37 -3.63
CA GLY A 13 9.35 -4.34 -3.21
C GLY A 13 9.97 -3.03 -2.73
N ILE A 14 9.21 -2.30 -1.89
CA ILE A 14 9.61 -0.99 -1.35
C ILE A 14 10.84 -1.17 -0.43
N PRO A 15 11.92 -0.40 -0.60
CA PRO A 15 13.07 -0.42 0.30
C PRO A 15 12.66 -0.18 1.76
N LYS A 16 13.27 -0.92 2.68
CA LYS A 16 12.95 -0.85 4.13
C LYS A 16 14.23 -0.72 4.94
N SER A 17 14.34 0.34 5.73
CA SER A 17 15.34 0.46 6.80
C SER A 17 14.79 0.03 8.15
N ASN A 18 15.67 -0.12 9.15
CA ASN A 18 15.25 -0.32 10.55
C ASN A 18 14.56 0.93 11.14
N ALA A 19 14.70 2.09 10.50
CA ALA A 19 14.05 3.33 10.88
C ALA A 19 12.69 3.53 10.18
N MET A 20 12.30 2.61 9.29
CA MET A 20 11.03 2.67 8.57
C MET A 20 9.85 2.58 9.54
N THR A 21 8.88 3.47 9.33
CA THR A 21 7.54 3.39 9.94
C THR A 21 6.49 3.33 8.84
N LEU A 22 5.43 2.54 9.08
CA LEU A 22 4.29 2.41 8.19
C LEU A 22 3.02 2.73 8.98
N THR A 23 2.23 3.65 8.44
CA THR A 23 0.96 4.08 9.02
C THR A 23 -0.14 3.84 8.00
N GLU A 24 -1.19 3.13 8.41
CA GLU A 24 -2.39 2.91 7.60
C GLU A 24 -3.56 3.69 8.18
N THR A 25 -4.23 4.47 7.35
CA THR A 25 -5.44 5.20 7.70
C THR A 25 -6.60 4.69 6.84
N PHE A 26 -7.68 4.28 7.51
CA PHE A 26 -8.88 3.75 6.88
C PHE A 26 -9.98 4.80 6.95
N PHE A 27 -10.63 5.08 5.82
CA PHE A 27 -11.75 6.01 5.77
C PHE A 27 -12.75 5.58 4.70
N PHE A 28 -14.03 5.88 4.93
CA PHE A 28 -15.07 5.66 3.94
C PHE A 28 -15.29 6.93 3.14
N GLU A 29 -15.34 6.81 1.82
CA GLU A 29 -15.72 7.89 0.92
C GLU A 29 -17.12 7.60 0.37
N ASP A 30 -18.02 8.56 0.57
CA ASP A 30 -19.35 8.55 -0.03
C ASP A 30 -19.23 9.05 -1.48
N SER A 31 -19.03 8.12 -2.41
CA SER A 31 -19.24 8.41 -3.82
C SER A 31 -20.73 8.27 -4.08
N ARG A 32 -21.33 9.18 -4.85
CA ARG A 32 -22.80 9.35 -4.96
C ARG A 32 -23.59 8.09 -5.37
N GLU A 33 -22.92 7.03 -5.77
CA GLU A 33 -23.52 5.76 -6.19
C GLU A 33 -23.02 4.57 -5.36
N ASP A 34 -21.81 4.60 -4.76
CA ASP A 34 -21.24 3.48 -3.99
C ASP A 34 -20.38 3.93 -2.79
N MET A 35 -20.43 3.15 -1.70
CA MET A 35 -19.56 3.34 -0.52
C MET A 35 -18.19 2.71 -0.78
N LEU A 36 -17.15 3.54 -0.81
CA LEU A 36 -15.77 3.10 -1.01
C LEU A 36 -15.03 3.03 0.33
N LEU A 37 -14.28 1.95 0.55
CA LEU A 37 -13.25 1.91 1.59
C LEU A 37 -11.94 2.39 0.99
N SER A 38 -11.43 3.50 1.50
CA SER A 38 -10.12 4.04 1.14
C SER A 38 -9.10 3.71 2.22
N VAL A 39 -7.97 3.13 1.81
CA VAL A 39 -6.83 2.80 2.67
C VAL A 39 -5.64 3.61 2.20
N ALA A 40 -5.24 4.59 3.01
CA ALA A 40 -4.01 5.35 2.79
C ALA A 40 -2.86 4.72 3.59
N THR A 41 -1.84 4.26 2.89
CA THR A 41 -0.60 3.73 3.48
C THR A 41 0.50 4.77 3.30
N THR A 42 1.02 5.29 4.41
CA THR A 42 2.15 6.21 4.44
C THR A 42 3.38 5.51 5.00
N ILE A 43 4.45 5.50 4.21
CA ILE A 43 5.78 4.99 4.58
C ILE A 43 6.67 6.18 4.87
N THR A 44 7.23 6.22 6.07
CA THR A 44 8.26 7.19 6.45
C THR A 44 9.54 6.45 6.75
N ASP A 45 10.52 6.62 5.88
CA ASP A 45 11.85 6.03 6.02
C ASP A 45 12.89 7.03 5.52
N PRO A 46 13.53 7.79 6.43
CA PRO A 46 14.45 8.87 6.05
C PRO A 46 15.75 8.38 5.39
N GLU A 47 16.03 7.07 5.43
CA GLU A 47 17.22 6.51 4.79
C GLU A 47 16.98 6.28 3.29
N ASN A 48 15.78 5.83 2.93
CA ASN A 48 15.42 5.49 1.54
C ASN A 48 14.51 6.54 0.88
N PHE A 49 13.85 7.40 1.66
CA PHE A 49 12.91 8.41 1.15
C PHE A 49 13.25 9.80 1.67
N ALA A 50 13.36 10.76 0.75
CA ALA A 50 13.55 12.17 1.10
C ALA A 50 12.31 12.78 1.79
N GLU A 51 11.13 12.21 1.54
CA GLU A 51 9.85 12.60 2.12
C GLU A 51 8.94 11.37 2.25
N PRO A 52 7.96 11.36 3.17
CA PRO A 52 7.06 10.23 3.32
C PRO A 52 6.35 9.87 2.00
N PHE A 53 6.39 8.59 1.63
CA PHE A 53 5.67 8.08 0.47
C PHE A 53 4.27 7.66 0.91
N THR A 54 3.23 8.21 0.26
CA THR A 54 1.84 7.83 0.52
C THR A 54 1.22 7.22 -0.73
N SER A 55 0.58 6.07 -0.56
CA SER A 55 -0.26 5.43 -1.58
C SER A 55 -1.67 5.25 -1.02
N VAL A 56 -2.69 5.41 -1.88
CA VAL A 56 -4.09 5.23 -1.52
C VAL A 56 -4.67 4.14 -2.41
N HIS A 57 -5.29 3.14 -1.77
CA HIS A 57 -6.05 2.10 -2.45
C HIS A 57 -7.52 2.25 -2.10
N GLN A 58 -8.38 2.13 -3.10
CA GLN A 58 -9.83 2.16 -2.93
C GLN A 58 -10.37 0.77 -3.17
N PHE A 59 -11.31 0.37 -2.32
CA PHE A 59 -12.00 -0.91 -2.38
C PHE A 59 -13.49 -0.64 -2.48
N GLU A 60 -14.12 -1.23 -3.49
CA GLU A 60 -15.56 -1.25 -3.64
C GLU A 60 -16.11 -2.48 -2.90
N ASN A 61 -17.30 -2.34 -2.32
CA ASN A 61 -17.98 -3.48 -1.73
C ASN A 61 -18.71 -4.25 -2.84
N GLU A 62 -18.16 -5.37 -3.26
CA GLU A 62 -18.72 -6.26 -4.27
C GLU A 62 -19.47 -7.42 -3.60
N PRO A 63 -20.80 -7.32 -3.41
CA PRO A 63 -21.56 -8.26 -2.56
C PRO A 63 -21.60 -9.69 -3.13
N ASP A 64 -21.40 -9.84 -4.43
CA ASP A 64 -21.47 -11.13 -5.14
C ASP A 64 -20.08 -11.75 -5.38
N TRP A 65 -19.00 -11.17 -4.85
CA TRP A 65 -17.67 -11.77 -4.96
C TRP A 65 -17.53 -12.99 -4.04
N GLU A 66 -17.33 -14.15 -4.65
CA GLU A 66 -16.94 -15.36 -3.93
C GLU A 66 -15.52 -15.21 -3.37
N LEU A 67 -15.36 -15.37 -2.06
CA LEU A 67 -14.05 -15.42 -1.41
C LEU A 67 -13.30 -16.66 -1.87
N LEU A 68 -12.39 -16.49 -2.82
CA LEU A 68 -11.48 -17.56 -3.22
C LEU A 68 -10.47 -17.81 -2.09
N PRO A 69 -10.20 -19.07 -1.72
CA PRO A 69 -9.15 -19.38 -0.78
C PRO A 69 -7.81 -18.87 -1.33
N PHE A 70 -7.13 -18.04 -0.54
CA PHE A 70 -5.78 -17.59 -0.86
C PHE A 70 -4.80 -18.72 -0.57
N ASP A 71 -4.11 -19.22 -1.59
CA ASP A 71 -3.07 -20.23 -1.42
C ASP A 71 -1.78 -19.56 -0.93
N CYS A 72 -1.49 -19.69 0.37
CA CYS A 72 -0.27 -19.20 0.97
C CYS A 72 0.93 -20.02 0.47
N HIS A 73 1.52 -19.62 -0.65
CA HIS A 73 2.77 -20.18 -1.10
C HIS A 73 3.93 -19.65 -0.23
N GLN A 74 4.77 -20.54 0.28
CA GLN A 74 6.04 -20.11 0.86
C GLN A 74 6.90 -19.48 -0.24
N THR A 75 7.26 -18.21 -0.05
CA THR A 75 8.33 -17.58 -0.83
C THR A 75 9.64 -18.27 -0.49
N GLU A 76 10.19 -19.05 -1.42
CA GLU A 76 11.58 -19.52 -1.32
C GLU A 76 12.52 -18.31 -1.53
N TYR A 77 13.37 -18.07 -0.54
CA TYR A 77 14.40 -17.01 -0.54
C TYR A 77 15.70 -17.52 -1.17
#